data_AF-A0A3R7IIX6-F1
#
_entry.id   AF-A0A3R7IIX6-F1
#
_cell.length_a   1.000
_cell.length_b   1.000
_cell.length_c   1.000
_cell.angle_alpha   90.00
_cell.angle_beta   90.00
_cell.angle_gamma   90.00
#
_symmetry.space_group_name_H-M   'P 1'
#
loop_
_entity.id
_entity.type
_entity.pdbx_description
1 polymer ?
#
loop_
_entity_poly.entity_id
_entity_poly.type
_entity_poly.pdbx_seq_one_letter_code
_entity_poly.pdbx_strand_id
1 'polypeptide(L)'
;MKFKVARRKTEKCRDCGFCALICPSRDICIGCGACVDACPNEARVLEEILGRRKEIKIKVNHERYEVPEGITVLRALELIGFTALPFKDNKGNEVWEGKQSETKILAPCRTGGCWSCVVIINGDLKPSCVTPAEEGMEIITDKDAIEKKEPKRVVSGFQGHAVGGVGTPYWIKPRTLGLGFRFIEVACFSHGCILRCPTCQNWEITYSGVKEEALSPVEVARIMSYERRRFGVDRIAISGGESTLNRRWLLEYLKELKRLNKDEKARLHVDTNAVVLTEDYIDALYLAGATDIGADVKGLELGTFVGITGIKDRGLAKKLLDTEWKAIKYLVENYSDKMFVGIGIPYNEALISLDEIYKIGERIAGWSPEVQVCALDYRPMFRRMDIRKPTYEDMHKVKGVLEESGLRCVICQTEFGRIGP
;
A
#
# COMPACT_ATOMS: atom_id res chain seq x y z
N MET A 1 19.78 -27.31 5.67
CA MET A 1 19.48 -25.93 5.24
C MET A 1 18.73 -25.21 6.36
N LYS A 2 18.79 -23.87 6.42
CA LYS A 2 17.94 -23.09 7.33
C LYS A 2 16.59 -22.83 6.68
N PHE A 3 15.52 -23.15 7.38
CA PHE A 3 14.15 -22.86 6.98
C PHE A 3 13.50 -21.92 7.97
N LYS A 4 12.52 -21.15 7.52
CA LYS A 4 11.72 -20.31 8.41
C LYS A 4 10.36 -20.94 8.64
N VAL A 5 9.90 -20.97 9.88
CA VAL A 5 8.58 -21.48 10.26
C VAL A 5 7.91 -20.50 11.20
N ALA A 6 6.66 -20.17 10.92
CA ALA A 6 5.85 -19.34 11.79
C ALA A 6 5.35 -20.14 13.00
N ARG A 7 5.75 -19.74 14.22
CA ARG A 7 5.30 -20.31 15.48
C ARG A 7 4.38 -19.36 16.24
N ARG A 8 3.49 -19.92 17.06
CA ARG A 8 2.59 -19.18 17.94
C ARG A 8 3.24 -19.02 19.32
N LYS A 9 3.28 -17.79 19.81
CA LYS A 9 3.58 -17.41 21.18
C LYS A 9 2.29 -17.37 21.99
N THR A 10 2.05 -18.41 22.77
CA THR A 10 0.77 -18.62 23.48
C THR A 10 0.47 -17.47 24.44
N GLU A 11 1.48 -16.93 25.11
CA GLU A 11 1.40 -15.85 26.08
C GLU A 11 0.97 -14.49 25.49
N LYS A 12 1.13 -14.30 24.18
CA LYS A 12 0.71 -13.07 23.47
C LYS A 12 -0.57 -13.25 22.66
N CYS A 13 -1.00 -14.48 22.41
CA CYS A 13 -2.10 -14.75 21.49
C CYS A 13 -3.45 -14.51 22.16
N ARG A 14 -4.32 -13.72 21.51
CA ARG A 14 -5.70 -13.45 21.96
C ARG A 14 -6.76 -14.25 21.20
N ASP A 15 -6.36 -15.30 20.51
CA ASP A 15 -7.25 -16.21 19.74
C ASP A 15 -8.21 -15.53 18.75
N CYS A 16 -7.82 -14.37 18.19
CA CYS A 16 -8.64 -13.61 17.22
C CYS A 16 -8.85 -14.30 15.85
N GLY A 17 -8.23 -15.44 15.58
CA GLY A 17 -8.39 -16.21 14.34
C GLY A 17 -7.77 -15.64 13.05
N PHE A 18 -7.41 -14.35 13.01
CA PHE A 18 -6.98 -13.68 11.76
C PHE A 18 -5.83 -14.38 11.02
N CYS A 19 -4.81 -14.82 11.75
CA CYS A 19 -3.64 -15.48 11.15
C CYS A 19 -3.96 -16.85 10.49
N ALA A 20 -5.02 -17.54 10.92
CA ALA A 20 -5.47 -18.77 10.29
C ALA A 20 -6.20 -18.50 8.97
N LEU A 21 -6.96 -17.40 8.90
CA LEU A 21 -7.71 -17.00 7.70
C LEU A 21 -6.81 -16.66 6.51
N ILE A 22 -5.59 -16.19 6.78
CA ILE A 22 -4.66 -15.71 5.76
C ILE A 22 -3.46 -16.65 5.55
N CYS A 23 -3.51 -17.85 6.13
CA CYS A 23 -2.43 -18.83 5.98
C CYS A 23 -2.59 -19.58 4.64
N PRO A 24 -1.63 -19.48 3.70
CA PRO A 24 -1.75 -20.11 2.39
C PRO A 24 -1.53 -21.63 2.44
N SER A 25 -1.02 -22.16 3.56
CA SER A 25 -0.78 -23.60 3.74
C SER A 25 -1.39 -24.07 5.05
N ARG A 26 -2.25 -25.09 4.98
CA ARG A 26 -2.98 -25.60 6.16
C ARG A 26 -2.19 -26.65 6.93
N ASP A 27 -1.37 -27.44 6.24
CA ASP A 27 -0.72 -28.61 6.82
C ASP A 27 0.73 -28.34 7.21
N ILE A 28 1.52 -27.71 6.33
CA ILE A 28 2.96 -27.48 6.53
C ILE A 28 3.27 -26.00 6.37
N CYS A 29 3.83 -25.38 7.41
CA CYS A 29 4.23 -23.98 7.33
C CYS A 29 5.34 -23.77 6.31
N ILE A 30 5.04 -22.96 5.28
CA ILE A 30 5.96 -22.68 4.18
C ILE A 30 6.94 -21.50 4.44
N GLY A 31 6.87 -20.90 5.63
CA GLY A 31 7.74 -19.80 6.01
C GLY A 31 7.49 -18.47 5.31
N CYS A 32 6.30 -18.26 4.70
CA CYS A 32 5.98 -17.03 3.97
C CYS A 32 5.95 -15.76 4.84
N GLY A 33 5.69 -15.90 6.14
CA GLY A 33 5.65 -14.76 7.07
C GLY A 33 4.37 -13.93 7.06
N ALA A 34 3.41 -14.22 6.18
CA ALA A 34 2.17 -13.44 6.09
C ALA A 34 1.41 -13.38 7.44
N CYS A 35 1.32 -14.51 8.16
CA CYS A 35 0.71 -14.58 9.50
C CYS A 35 1.48 -13.83 10.59
N VAL A 36 2.79 -13.60 10.41
CA VAL A 36 3.61 -12.80 11.32
C VAL A 36 3.33 -11.32 11.09
N ASP A 37 3.40 -10.88 9.83
CA ASP A 37 3.12 -9.49 9.45
C ASP A 37 1.69 -9.07 9.77
N ALA A 38 0.73 -9.99 9.69
CA ALA A 38 -0.67 -9.77 9.99
C ALA A 38 -1.03 -9.78 11.47
N CYS A 39 -0.16 -10.28 12.36
CA CYS A 39 -0.57 -10.51 13.75
C CYS A 39 -0.64 -9.19 14.54
N PRO A 40 -1.83 -8.78 15.05
CA PRO A 40 -1.99 -7.53 15.78
C PRO A 40 -1.32 -7.56 17.16
N ASN A 41 -1.22 -8.75 17.78
CA ASN A 41 -0.61 -8.92 19.10
C ASN A 41 0.85 -9.42 19.04
N GLU A 42 1.45 -9.47 17.84
CA GLU A 42 2.81 -10.01 17.63
C GLU A 42 3.03 -11.42 18.24
N ALA A 43 1.95 -12.20 18.31
CA ALA A 43 1.92 -13.56 18.82
C ALA A 43 2.37 -14.61 17.80
N ARG A 44 2.74 -14.19 16.59
CA ARG A 44 3.33 -15.03 15.56
C ARG A 44 4.77 -14.58 15.33
N VAL A 45 5.71 -15.53 15.30
CA VAL A 45 7.12 -15.24 15.03
C VAL A 45 7.67 -16.21 13.99
N LEU A 46 8.55 -15.72 13.12
CA LEU A 46 9.30 -16.53 12.17
C LEU A 46 10.57 -17.03 12.86
N GLU A 47 10.64 -18.32 13.12
CA GLU A 47 11.81 -18.99 13.70
C GLU A 47 12.61 -19.70 12.62
N GLU A 48 13.94 -19.65 12.74
CA GLU A 48 14.82 -20.46 11.92
C GLU A 48 14.90 -21.87 12.49
N ILE A 49 14.59 -22.87 11.67
CA ILE A 49 14.79 -24.27 12.00
C ILE A 49 15.87 -24.87 11.10
N LEU A 50 16.70 -25.73 11.69
CA LEU A 50 17.60 -26.59 10.95
C LEU A 50 16.88 -27.90 10.68
N GLY A 51 16.88 -28.30 9.42
CA GLY A 51 16.31 -29.57 9.02
C GLY A 51 16.79 -30.00 7.66
N ARG A 52 16.57 -31.28 7.37
CA ARG A 52 16.49 -31.79 6.01
C ARG A 52 15.01 -31.85 5.64
N ARG A 53 14.71 -31.46 4.42
CA ARG A 53 13.38 -31.59 3.82
C ARG A 53 13.54 -32.37 2.54
N LYS A 54 12.50 -33.08 2.11
CA LYS A 54 12.53 -33.76 0.83
C LYS A 54 12.77 -32.74 -0.27
N GLU A 55 13.57 -33.11 -1.26
CA GLU A 55 13.72 -32.29 -2.47
C GLU A 55 12.58 -32.60 -3.43
N ILE A 56 12.06 -31.55 -4.05
CA ILE A 56 11.04 -31.58 -5.08
C ILE A 56 11.60 -31.03 -6.38
N LYS A 57 11.15 -31.57 -7.50
CA LYS A 57 11.57 -31.11 -8.83
C LYS A 57 10.62 -30.03 -9.31
N ILE A 58 11.18 -28.91 -9.72
CA ILE A 58 10.45 -27.81 -10.36
C ILE A 58 11.10 -27.48 -11.69
N LYS A 59 10.35 -26.82 -12.58
CA LYS A 59 10.84 -26.31 -13.86
C LYS A 59 10.72 -24.79 -13.86
N VAL A 60 11.81 -24.06 -13.98
CA VAL A 60 11.85 -22.58 -14.02
C VAL A 60 12.38 -22.14 -15.37
N ASN A 61 11.61 -21.36 -16.13
CA ASN A 61 11.96 -20.91 -17.49
C ASN A 61 12.49 -22.05 -18.38
N HIS A 62 11.81 -23.18 -18.32
CA HIS A 62 12.14 -24.41 -19.03
C HIS A 62 13.32 -25.25 -18.53
N GLU A 63 14.08 -24.76 -17.55
CA GLU A 63 15.17 -25.49 -16.91
C GLU A 63 14.69 -26.22 -15.65
N ARG A 64 15.30 -27.38 -15.34
CA ARG A 64 14.91 -28.21 -14.20
C ARG A 64 15.79 -27.93 -12.99
N TYR A 65 15.15 -27.80 -11.82
CA TYR A 65 15.82 -27.56 -10.55
C TYR A 65 15.27 -28.50 -9.48
N GLU A 66 16.13 -28.86 -8.53
CA GLU A 66 15.74 -29.53 -7.30
C GLU A 66 15.80 -28.52 -6.16
N VAL A 67 14.68 -28.35 -5.47
CA VAL A 67 14.55 -27.42 -4.33
C VAL A 67 13.88 -28.12 -3.15
N PRO A 68 14.12 -27.70 -1.91
CA PRO A 68 13.44 -28.32 -0.78
C PRO A 68 11.93 -28.04 -0.77
N GLU A 69 11.13 -29.00 -0.31
CA GLU A 69 9.69 -28.81 -0.09
C GLU A 69 9.37 -27.85 1.08
N GLY A 70 8.09 -27.48 1.18
CA GLY A 70 7.59 -26.68 2.29
C GLY A 70 8.14 -25.25 2.31
N ILE A 71 8.49 -24.70 1.15
CA ILE A 71 8.89 -23.29 0.99
C ILE A 71 7.95 -22.61 0.01
N THR A 72 8.00 -21.28 -0.05
CA THR A 72 7.28 -20.53 -1.08
C THR A 72 7.99 -20.64 -2.42
N VAL A 73 7.26 -20.42 -3.51
CA VAL A 73 7.83 -20.31 -4.86
C VAL A 73 8.90 -19.20 -4.91
N LEU A 74 8.65 -18.05 -4.28
CA LEU A 74 9.65 -16.99 -4.22
C LEU A 74 10.93 -17.46 -3.53
N ARG A 75 10.83 -18.24 -2.45
CA ARG A 75 11.99 -18.77 -1.76
C ARG A 75 12.72 -19.83 -2.60
N ALA A 76 12.00 -20.65 -3.36
CA ALA A 76 12.60 -21.58 -4.32
C ALA A 76 13.39 -20.84 -5.40
N LEU A 77 12.81 -19.77 -5.97
CA LEU A 77 13.48 -18.90 -6.93
C LEU A 77 14.76 -18.26 -6.32
N GLU A 78 14.70 -17.78 -5.08
CA GLU A 78 15.88 -17.24 -4.39
C GLU A 78 17.01 -18.27 -4.22
N LEU A 79 16.69 -19.55 -4.00
CA LEU A 79 17.69 -20.61 -3.86
C LEU A 79 18.42 -20.94 -5.16
N ILE A 80 17.79 -20.70 -6.30
CA ILE A 80 18.36 -20.96 -7.63
C ILE A 80 18.94 -19.70 -8.29
N GLY A 81 19.10 -18.60 -7.53
CA GLY A 81 19.82 -17.41 -7.96
C GLY A 81 18.96 -16.17 -8.25
N PHE A 82 17.65 -16.21 -8.04
CA PHE A 82 16.81 -15.01 -8.14
C PHE A 82 16.97 -14.09 -6.93
N THR A 83 16.77 -12.80 -7.14
CA THR A 83 16.76 -11.79 -6.10
C THR A 83 15.39 -11.15 -5.98
N ALA A 84 14.83 -11.20 -4.78
CA ALA A 84 13.55 -10.57 -4.48
C ALA A 84 13.77 -9.11 -4.06
N LEU A 85 13.22 -8.17 -4.81
CA LEU A 85 13.36 -6.72 -4.57
C LEU A 85 12.12 -6.12 -3.91
N PRO A 86 12.29 -5.16 -2.99
CA PRO A 86 11.15 -4.42 -2.45
C PRO A 86 10.55 -3.44 -3.48
N PHE A 87 11.36 -2.76 -4.31
CA PHE A 87 10.88 -1.79 -5.32
C PHE A 87 11.96 -1.45 -6.41
N LYS A 88 11.61 -0.73 -7.49
CA LYS A 88 12.48 -0.27 -8.63
C LYS A 88 12.34 1.24 -8.90
N ASP A 89 13.35 1.94 -9.45
CA ASP A 89 13.26 3.37 -9.85
C ASP A 89 13.34 3.65 -11.38
N ASN A 90 13.35 4.94 -11.75
CA ASN A 90 12.84 5.55 -13.00
C ASN A 90 13.78 5.71 -14.19
N LYS A 91 15.04 5.25 -14.12
CA LYS A 91 15.94 5.33 -15.29
C LYS A 91 16.12 3.99 -16.00
N GLY A 92 15.27 3.00 -15.68
CA GLY A 92 15.55 1.60 -16.02
C GLY A 92 16.85 1.09 -15.38
N ASN A 93 17.41 1.86 -14.44
CA ASN A 93 18.63 1.54 -13.72
C ASN A 93 18.28 0.93 -12.37
N GLU A 94 19.02 -0.10 -12.00
CA GLU A 94 18.80 -0.86 -10.79
C GLU A 94 19.24 -0.04 -9.57
N VAL A 95 18.35 0.24 -8.62
CA VAL A 95 18.72 0.81 -7.30
C VAL A 95 19.50 -0.18 -6.42
N TRP A 96 19.72 -1.38 -6.95
CA TRP A 96 20.56 -2.43 -6.39
C TRP A 96 21.30 -3.10 -7.56
N GLU A 97 22.40 -2.45 -7.96
CA GLU A 97 23.45 -2.90 -8.87
C GLU A 97 23.02 -3.17 -10.32
N GLY A 98 23.36 -2.20 -11.17
CA GLY A 98 23.10 -2.13 -12.61
C GLY A 98 23.17 -3.44 -13.40
N LYS A 99 22.04 -3.78 -14.05
CA LYS A 99 21.77 -4.69 -15.17
C LYS A 99 20.36 -5.27 -15.03
N GLN A 100 19.53 -5.08 -16.07
CA GLN A 100 18.27 -5.81 -16.22
C GLN A 100 18.63 -7.29 -16.18
N SER A 101 18.33 -7.92 -15.05
CA SER A 101 18.54 -9.34 -14.88
C SER A 101 17.20 -10.02 -14.96
N GLU A 102 17.12 -11.08 -15.77
CA GLU A 102 16.00 -12.03 -15.79
C GLU A 102 15.75 -12.66 -14.41
N THR A 103 16.71 -12.52 -13.48
CA THR A 103 16.67 -13.10 -12.14
C THR A 103 16.13 -12.17 -11.04
N LYS A 104 15.34 -11.12 -11.35
CA LYS A 104 14.79 -10.19 -10.35
C LYS A 104 13.26 -10.27 -10.23
N ILE A 105 12.75 -10.48 -9.02
CA ILE A 105 11.29 -10.56 -8.73
C ILE A 105 10.87 -9.44 -7.78
N LEU A 106 9.86 -8.65 -8.15
CA LEU A 106 9.34 -7.60 -7.28
C LEU A 106 8.41 -8.19 -6.22
N ALA A 107 8.77 -8.09 -4.94
CA ALA A 107 7.93 -8.57 -3.85
C ALA A 107 7.81 -7.51 -2.73
N PRO A 108 7.20 -6.33 -3.02
CA PRO A 108 7.08 -5.22 -2.09
C PRO A 108 6.30 -5.60 -0.83
N CYS A 109 5.13 -6.21 -0.98
CA CYS A 109 4.27 -6.46 0.18
C CYS A 109 4.64 -7.73 0.96
N ARG A 110 5.30 -8.71 0.32
CA ARG A 110 5.62 -10.05 0.88
C ARG A 110 4.44 -10.86 1.44
N THR A 111 3.21 -10.40 1.24
CA THR A 111 1.97 -11.02 1.77
C THR A 111 1.01 -11.52 0.67
N GLY A 112 1.40 -11.40 -0.60
CA GLY A 112 0.60 -11.83 -1.75
C GLY A 112 -0.45 -10.82 -2.22
N GLY A 113 -0.96 -9.96 -1.34
CA GLY A 113 -2.09 -9.07 -1.65
C GLY A 113 -1.87 -8.06 -2.78
N CYS A 114 -0.64 -7.55 -2.96
CA CYS A 114 -0.37 -6.57 -4.02
C CYS A 114 -0.25 -7.20 -5.42
N TRP A 115 -0.02 -8.52 -5.50
CA TRP A 115 0.20 -9.24 -6.76
C TRP A 115 1.39 -8.73 -7.62
N SER A 116 2.31 -7.95 -7.08
CA SER A 116 3.49 -7.50 -7.84
C SER A 116 4.55 -8.59 -8.02
N CYS A 117 4.51 -9.66 -7.20
CA CYS A 117 5.43 -10.80 -7.24
C CYS A 117 4.92 -11.96 -8.10
N VAL A 118 4.00 -11.65 -9.02
CA VAL A 118 3.39 -12.68 -9.86
C VAL A 118 4.41 -13.33 -10.78
N VAL A 119 4.27 -14.63 -10.91
CA VAL A 119 4.91 -15.46 -11.93
C VAL A 119 3.82 -16.34 -12.51
N ILE A 120 4.06 -16.94 -13.68
CA ILE A 120 3.13 -17.93 -14.23
C ILE A 120 3.48 -19.27 -13.60
N ILE A 121 2.51 -19.93 -12.95
CA ILE A 121 2.66 -21.25 -12.35
C ILE A 121 1.63 -22.16 -13.01
N ASN A 122 2.11 -23.20 -13.70
CA ASN A 122 1.27 -24.15 -14.43
C ASN A 122 0.26 -23.47 -15.37
N GLY A 123 0.66 -22.35 -16.00
CA GLY A 123 -0.15 -21.58 -16.94
C GLY A 123 -0.91 -20.39 -16.36
N ASP A 124 -1.02 -20.27 -15.03
CA ASP A 124 -1.80 -19.21 -14.37
C ASP A 124 -0.92 -18.21 -13.60
N LEU A 125 -1.33 -16.94 -13.56
CA LEU A 125 -0.66 -15.95 -12.72
C LEU A 125 -0.90 -16.25 -11.24
N LYS A 126 0.16 -16.38 -10.45
CA LYS A 126 0.09 -16.57 -9.00
C LYS A 126 1.17 -15.78 -8.27
N PRO A 127 0.88 -15.22 -7.07
CA PRO A 127 1.86 -14.50 -6.27
C PRO A 127 2.90 -15.47 -5.67
N SER A 128 4.16 -15.33 -6.08
CA SER A 128 5.25 -16.21 -5.66
C SER A 128 5.54 -16.18 -4.16
N CYS A 129 5.27 -15.06 -3.46
CA CYS A 129 5.66 -14.90 -2.05
C CYS A 129 4.80 -15.71 -1.07
N VAL A 130 3.63 -16.19 -1.49
CA VAL A 130 2.70 -16.96 -0.63
C VAL A 130 2.29 -18.31 -1.24
N THR A 131 2.56 -18.54 -2.53
CA THR A 131 2.29 -19.84 -3.16
C THR A 131 3.33 -20.87 -2.69
N PRO A 132 2.91 -22.05 -2.16
CA PRO A 132 3.82 -23.18 -1.91
C PRO A 132 4.53 -23.63 -3.18
N ALA A 133 5.80 -24.02 -3.08
CA ALA A 133 6.49 -24.77 -4.13
C ALA A 133 6.12 -26.25 -4.03
N GLU A 134 5.70 -26.86 -5.13
CA GLU A 134 5.22 -28.25 -5.20
C GLU A 134 5.93 -29.03 -6.31
N GLU A 135 5.97 -30.36 -6.16
CA GLU A 135 6.55 -31.28 -7.14
C GLU A 135 5.91 -31.10 -8.53
N GLY A 136 6.75 -31.02 -9.56
CA GLY A 136 6.33 -30.92 -10.96
C GLY A 136 5.86 -29.53 -11.38
N MET A 137 5.91 -28.51 -10.52
CA MET A 137 5.52 -27.14 -10.90
C MET A 137 6.35 -26.61 -12.06
N GLU A 138 5.68 -26.05 -13.07
CA GLU A 138 6.30 -25.22 -14.10
C GLU A 138 6.08 -23.74 -13.78
N ILE A 139 7.18 -23.01 -13.62
CA ILE A 139 7.22 -21.61 -13.22
C ILE A 139 7.88 -20.82 -14.35
N ILE A 140 7.18 -19.82 -14.88
CA ILE A 140 7.73 -18.87 -15.85
C ILE A 140 7.83 -17.50 -15.18
N THR A 141 9.05 -16.98 -15.10
CA THR A 141 9.36 -15.64 -14.58
C THR A 141 9.61 -14.64 -15.70
N ASP A 142 9.60 -15.09 -16.95
CA ASP A 142 9.77 -14.24 -18.12
C ASP A 142 8.74 -13.11 -18.14
N LYS A 143 9.25 -11.88 -18.29
CA LYS A 143 8.45 -10.67 -18.17
C LYS A 143 7.47 -10.53 -19.34
N ASP A 144 7.90 -10.87 -20.56
CA ASP A 144 7.06 -10.75 -21.76
C ASP A 144 5.90 -11.75 -21.72
N ALA A 145 6.13 -12.96 -21.23
CA ALA A 145 5.10 -13.96 -20.99
C ALA A 145 4.09 -13.49 -19.93
N ILE A 146 4.56 -12.92 -18.82
CA ILE A 146 3.70 -12.34 -17.77
C ILE A 146 2.89 -11.17 -18.32
N GLU A 147 3.48 -10.31 -19.15
CA GLU A 147 2.83 -9.15 -19.75
C GLU A 147 1.69 -9.54 -20.72
N LYS A 148 1.75 -10.73 -21.34
CA LYS A 148 0.66 -11.27 -22.18
C LYS A 148 -0.56 -11.74 -21.38
N LYS A 149 -0.43 -11.97 -20.08
CA LYS A 149 -1.54 -12.36 -19.19
C LYS A 149 -2.21 -11.12 -18.60
N GLU A 150 -3.52 -11.14 -18.43
CA GLU A 150 -4.26 -10.05 -17.77
C GLU A 150 -3.76 -9.86 -16.33
N PRO A 151 -3.40 -8.63 -15.90
CA PRO A 151 -2.89 -8.43 -14.55
C PRO A 151 -4.02 -8.63 -13.55
N LYS A 152 -3.68 -9.16 -12.37
CA LYS A 152 -4.63 -9.38 -11.28
C LYS A 152 -4.15 -8.69 -10.01
N ARG A 153 -5.10 -8.32 -9.15
CA ARG A 153 -4.83 -7.76 -7.82
C ARG A 153 -5.99 -8.01 -6.90
N VAL A 154 -5.69 -8.24 -5.63
CA VAL A 154 -6.72 -8.34 -4.60
C VAL A 154 -7.18 -6.93 -4.21
N VAL A 155 -8.48 -6.70 -4.38
CA VAL A 155 -9.17 -5.44 -4.03
C VAL A 155 -10.51 -5.80 -3.39
N SER A 156 -10.88 -5.12 -2.30
CA SER A 156 -12.16 -5.35 -1.61
C SER A 156 -12.74 -4.05 -1.04
N GLY A 157 -13.82 -4.16 -0.26
CA GLY A 157 -14.41 -3.01 0.44
C GLY A 157 -15.08 -1.99 -0.48
N PHE A 158 -15.76 -2.46 -1.53
CA PHE A 158 -16.53 -1.64 -2.47
C PHE A 158 -17.72 -0.97 -1.76
N GLN A 159 -17.64 0.33 -1.50
CA GLN A 159 -18.69 1.03 -0.74
C GLN A 159 -18.73 2.54 -1.01
N GLY A 160 -19.85 3.17 -0.68
CA GLY A 160 -19.93 4.62 -0.52
C GLY A 160 -19.05 5.10 0.63
N HIS A 161 -18.36 6.22 0.45
CA HIS A 161 -17.45 6.81 1.42
C HIS A 161 -17.83 8.27 1.70
N ALA A 162 -18.19 8.56 2.95
CA ALA A 162 -18.75 9.86 3.36
C ALA A 162 -17.68 10.86 3.84
N VAL A 163 -16.48 10.39 4.18
CA VAL A 163 -15.41 11.23 4.74
C VAL A 163 -14.44 11.73 3.66
N GLY A 164 -14.20 10.91 2.65
CA GLY A 164 -13.21 11.19 1.61
C GLY A 164 -11.78 10.92 2.07
N GLY A 165 -10.92 10.48 1.16
CA GLY A 165 -9.48 10.38 1.38
C GLY A 165 -8.75 11.73 1.44
N VAL A 166 -7.43 11.70 1.42
CA VAL A 166 -6.60 12.91 1.53
C VAL A 166 -6.70 13.77 0.27
N GLY A 167 -6.77 13.13 -0.90
CA GLY A 167 -6.99 13.76 -2.19
C GLY A 167 -8.46 14.13 -2.46
N THR A 168 -9.33 14.11 -1.45
CA THR A 168 -10.70 14.61 -1.59
C THR A 168 -10.73 16.10 -1.18
N PRO A 169 -11.20 17.03 -2.05
CA PRO A 169 -11.23 18.45 -1.75
C PRO A 169 -12.02 18.84 -0.50
N TYR A 170 -11.51 19.80 0.28
CA TYR A 170 -12.14 20.19 1.54
C TYR A 170 -13.55 20.74 1.36
N TRP A 171 -13.81 21.46 0.28
CA TRP A 171 -15.11 22.09 0.02
C TRP A 171 -16.23 21.10 -0.27
N ILE A 172 -15.91 19.84 -0.61
CA ILE A 172 -16.92 18.79 -0.81
C ILE A 172 -17.10 17.88 0.41
N LYS A 173 -16.15 17.79 1.34
CA LYS A 173 -16.34 16.93 2.52
C LYS A 173 -17.43 17.50 3.46
N PRO A 174 -18.11 16.69 4.28
CA PRO A 174 -19.10 17.20 5.21
C PRO A 174 -18.44 18.04 6.31
N ARG A 175 -19.11 19.12 6.76
CA ARG A 175 -18.63 19.96 7.88
C ARG A 175 -18.97 19.36 9.26
N THR A 176 -20.05 18.60 9.36
CA THR A 176 -20.48 17.88 10.57
C THR A 176 -21.00 16.49 10.21
N LEU A 177 -20.78 15.50 11.07
CA LEU A 177 -21.24 14.11 10.94
C LEU A 177 -22.76 13.92 11.19
N GLY A 178 -23.56 15.00 11.19
CA GLY A 178 -24.99 15.01 11.55
C GLY A 178 -25.96 14.62 10.42
N LEU A 179 -27.26 14.85 10.68
CA LEU A 179 -28.53 14.44 10.02
C LEU A 179 -28.67 14.47 8.47
N GLY A 180 -27.60 14.71 7.71
CA GLY A 180 -27.56 14.66 6.25
C GLY A 180 -26.38 13.82 5.74
N PHE A 181 -26.25 12.57 6.21
CA PHE A 181 -25.18 11.66 5.79
C PHE A 181 -25.26 11.40 4.28
N ARG A 182 -24.41 12.07 3.51
CA ARG A 182 -24.31 11.88 2.06
C ARG A 182 -22.91 11.38 1.72
N PHE A 183 -22.85 10.32 0.92
CA PHE A 183 -21.59 9.86 0.34
C PHE A 183 -21.04 10.92 -0.60
N ILE A 184 -19.73 11.15 -0.55
CA ILE A 184 -19.04 12.13 -1.41
C ILE A 184 -18.16 11.45 -2.47
N GLU A 185 -17.85 10.18 -2.25
CA GLU A 185 -17.18 9.31 -3.21
C GLU A 185 -17.60 7.85 -2.99
N VAL A 186 -17.26 6.98 -3.94
CA VAL A 186 -17.20 5.53 -3.71
C VAL A 186 -15.74 5.12 -3.60
N ALA A 187 -15.44 4.15 -2.76
CA ALA A 187 -14.08 3.66 -2.54
C ALA A 187 -13.98 2.14 -2.68
N CYS A 188 -12.83 1.68 -3.17
CA CYS A 188 -12.35 0.32 -3.00
C CYS A 188 -10.95 0.33 -2.40
N PHE A 189 -10.57 -0.77 -1.76
CA PHE A 189 -9.34 -0.87 -1.02
C PHE A 189 -8.44 -1.98 -1.56
N SER A 190 -7.23 -1.61 -1.91
CA SER A 190 -6.21 -2.53 -2.40
C SER A 190 -5.53 -3.27 -1.25
N HIS A 191 -5.12 -4.51 -1.49
CA HIS A 191 -4.43 -5.33 -0.49
C HIS A 191 -2.91 -5.29 -0.67
N GLY A 192 -2.19 -5.59 0.41
CA GLY A 192 -0.73 -5.56 0.45
C GLY A 192 -0.15 -4.14 0.54
N CYS A 193 0.84 -3.96 1.40
CA CYS A 193 1.59 -2.72 1.54
C CYS A 193 3.08 -3.02 1.74
N ILE A 194 3.94 -2.13 1.25
CA ILE A 194 5.39 -2.21 1.48
C ILE A 194 5.77 -1.79 2.90
N LEU A 195 4.97 -0.90 3.51
CA LEU A 195 5.15 -0.44 4.88
C LEU A 195 4.66 -1.49 5.90
N ARG A 196 5.04 -1.31 7.16
CA ARG A 196 4.66 -2.15 8.32
C ARG A 196 4.13 -1.29 9.46
N CYS A 197 3.32 -0.27 9.11
CA CYS A 197 2.85 0.75 10.04
C CYS A 197 2.16 0.08 11.23
N PRO A 198 2.65 0.24 12.46
CA PRO A 198 2.10 -0.47 13.60
C PRO A 198 0.76 0.16 14.05
N THR A 199 0.40 1.33 13.52
CA THR A 199 -0.91 2.02 13.66
C THR A 199 -1.83 1.87 12.43
N CYS A 200 -1.55 0.93 11.51
CA CYS A 200 -2.30 0.81 10.26
C CYS A 200 -3.82 0.66 10.49
N GLN A 201 -4.60 1.66 10.07
CA GLN A 201 -6.07 1.65 10.20
C GLN A 201 -6.76 0.68 9.25
N ASN A 202 -6.08 0.29 8.17
CA ASN A 202 -6.56 -0.66 7.18
C ASN A 202 -5.85 -2.02 7.29
N TRP A 203 -5.38 -2.41 8.49
CA TRP A 203 -4.54 -3.61 8.64
C TRP A 203 -5.25 -4.90 8.20
N GLU A 204 -6.54 -5.04 8.51
CA GLU A 204 -7.32 -6.22 8.11
C GLU A 204 -7.38 -6.38 6.59
N ILE A 205 -7.59 -5.28 5.87
CA ILE A 205 -7.56 -5.25 4.41
C ILE A 205 -6.14 -5.48 3.90
N THR A 206 -5.16 -4.75 4.44
CA THR A 206 -3.76 -4.80 4.00
C THR A 206 -3.18 -6.21 4.04
N TYR A 207 -3.57 -7.00 5.05
CA TYR A 207 -3.01 -8.32 5.30
C TYR A 207 -3.93 -9.51 4.95
N SER A 208 -5.13 -9.28 4.39
CA SER A 208 -6.07 -10.37 4.02
C SER A 208 -5.92 -10.90 2.58
N GLY A 209 -4.87 -10.49 1.87
CA GLY A 209 -4.66 -10.78 0.44
C GLY A 209 -4.49 -12.25 0.01
N VAL A 210 -4.51 -13.21 0.95
CA VAL A 210 -4.47 -14.66 0.65
C VAL A 210 -5.88 -15.26 0.53
N LYS A 211 -6.89 -14.66 1.17
CA LYS A 211 -8.25 -15.20 1.24
C LYS A 211 -9.12 -14.76 0.06
N GLU A 212 -8.93 -13.52 -0.38
CA GLU A 212 -9.77 -12.88 -1.38
C GLU A 212 -9.35 -13.24 -2.80
N GLU A 213 -10.33 -13.28 -3.71
CA GLU A 213 -10.07 -13.47 -5.13
C GLU A 213 -9.37 -12.24 -5.72
N ALA A 214 -8.39 -12.47 -6.59
CA ALA A 214 -7.70 -11.40 -7.29
C ALA A 214 -8.45 -11.04 -8.56
N LEU A 215 -8.79 -9.77 -8.69
CA LEU A 215 -9.63 -9.24 -9.75
C LEU A 215 -8.79 -8.54 -10.83
N SER A 216 -9.28 -8.56 -12.06
CA SER A 216 -8.72 -7.76 -13.15
C SER A 216 -9.06 -6.28 -13.01
N PRO A 217 -8.32 -5.41 -13.70
CA PRO A 217 -8.67 -4.00 -13.83
C PRO A 217 -10.10 -3.77 -14.33
N VAL A 218 -10.54 -4.54 -15.33
CA VAL A 218 -11.87 -4.41 -15.96
C VAL A 218 -12.98 -4.79 -14.98
N GLU A 219 -12.80 -5.88 -14.24
CA GLU A 219 -13.75 -6.34 -13.22
C GLU A 219 -13.95 -5.26 -12.15
N VAL A 220 -12.86 -4.73 -11.60
CA VAL A 220 -12.92 -3.69 -10.57
C VAL A 220 -13.49 -2.38 -11.11
N ALA A 221 -13.11 -1.96 -12.32
CA ALA A 221 -13.65 -0.77 -12.95
C ALA A 221 -15.17 -0.85 -13.17
N ARG A 222 -15.69 -2.03 -13.52
CA ARG A 222 -17.14 -2.26 -13.67
C ARG A 222 -17.87 -2.12 -12.34
N ILE A 223 -17.36 -2.77 -11.29
CA ILE A 223 -17.93 -2.70 -9.93
C ILE A 223 -17.97 -1.24 -9.46
N MET A 224 -16.83 -0.55 -9.54
CA MET A 224 -16.72 0.83 -9.06
C MET A 224 -17.54 1.83 -9.88
N SER A 225 -17.67 1.62 -11.19
CA SER A 225 -18.57 2.44 -12.03
C SER A 225 -20.04 2.20 -11.68
N TYR A 226 -20.41 0.96 -11.32
CA TYR A 226 -21.74 0.66 -10.83
C TYR A 226 -22.00 1.32 -9.48
N GLU A 227 -21.09 1.18 -8.52
CA GLU A 227 -21.22 1.81 -7.20
C GLU A 227 -21.32 3.33 -7.31
N ARG A 228 -20.51 3.96 -8.17
CA ARG A 228 -20.60 5.41 -8.44
C ARG A 228 -22.02 5.83 -8.83
N ARG A 229 -22.65 5.11 -9.77
CA ARG A 229 -24.03 5.39 -10.21
C ARG A 229 -25.04 5.10 -9.11
N ARG A 230 -24.88 3.98 -8.39
CA ARG A 230 -25.76 3.56 -7.30
C ARG A 230 -25.81 4.58 -6.18
N PHE A 231 -24.66 5.15 -5.81
CA PHE A 231 -24.56 6.15 -4.75
C PHE A 231 -24.75 7.60 -5.25
N GLY A 232 -24.81 7.83 -6.57
CA GLY A 232 -25.04 9.14 -7.15
C GLY A 232 -23.93 10.15 -6.83
N VAL A 233 -22.68 9.70 -6.86
CA VAL A 233 -21.48 10.51 -6.55
C VAL A 233 -20.60 10.69 -7.78
N ASP A 234 -19.76 11.73 -7.77
CA ASP A 234 -18.89 12.04 -8.89
C ASP A 234 -17.52 11.36 -8.80
N ARG A 235 -17.10 11.00 -7.58
CA ARG A 235 -15.74 10.57 -7.27
C ARG A 235 -15.63 9.08 -7.02
N ILE A 236 -14.60 8.47 -7.60
CA ILE A 236 -14.24 7.05 -7.50
C ILE A 236 -12.82 6.97 -6.95
N ALA A 237 -12.68 6.47 -5.73
CA ALA A 237 -11.41 6.36 -5.03
C ALA A 237 -10.89 4.91 -5.02
N ILE A 238 -9.57 4.77 -5.19
CA ILE A 238 -8.84 3.58 -4.79
C ILE A 238 -7.87 3.94 -3.67
N SER A 239 -7.98 3.23 -2.55
CA SER A 239 -7.19 3.45 -1.34
C SER A 239 -6.76 2.09 -0.76
N GLY A 240 -6.39 2.04 0.52
CA GLY A 240 -6.07 0.82 1.26
C GLY A 240 -4.79 0.10 0.81
N GLY A 241 -4.14 -0.63 1.73
CA GLY A 241 -2.83 -1.22 1.48
C GLY A 241 -1.83 -0.15 1.02
N GLU A 242 -1.16 -0.40 -0.10
CA GLU A 242 -0.53 0.64 -0.90
C GLU A 242 -0.95 0.50 -2.38
N SER A 243 -1.84 1.38 -2.83
CA SER A 243 -2.52 1.27 -4.13
C SER A 243 -1.54 1.29 -5.32
N THR A 244 -0.35 1.84 -5.17
CA THR A 244 0.59 2.00 -6.29
C THR A 244 1.56 0.83 -6.48
N LEU A 245 1.55 -0.20 -5.62
CA LEU A 245 2.49 -1.34 -5.70
C LEU A 245 2.42 -2.16 -7.01
N ASN A 246 1.25 -2.21 -7.66
CA ASN A 246 1.04 -2.93 -8.91
C ASN A 246 0.71 -1.94 -10.04
N ARG A 247 1.78 -1.39 -10.64
CA ARG A 247 1.69 -0.32 -11.66
C ARG A 247 0.85 -0.70 -12.85
N ARG A 248 1.10 -1.86 -13.44
CA ARG A 248 0.35 -2.31 -14.62
C ARG A 248 -1.15 -2.38 -14.33
N TRP A 249 -1.52 -3.05 -13.23
CA TRP A 249 -2.91 -3.19 -12.82
C TRP A 249 -3.59 -1.83 -12.57
N LEU A 250 -2.92 -0.92 -11.83
CA LEU A 250 -3.50 0.38 -11.48
C LEU A 250 -3.71 1.27 -12.71
N LEU A 251 -2.74 1.30 -13.63
CA LEU A 251 -2.86 2.10 -14.85
C LEU A 251 -3.94 1.57 -15.79
N GLU A 252 -4.06 0.24 -15.95
CA GLU A 252 -5.15 -0.36 -16.71
C GLU A 252 -6.51 -0.09 -16.05
N TYR A 253 -6.57 -0.11 -14.71
CA TYR A 253 -7.81 0.15 -13.97
C TYR A 253 -8.30 1.59 -14.17
N LEU A 254 -7.40 2.57 -14.08
CA LEU A 254 -7.73 3.98 -14.31
C LEU A 254 -8.19 4.22 -15.76
N LYS A 255 -7.52 3.61 -16.75
CA LYS A 255 -7.94 3.69 -18.16
C LYS A 255 -9.34 3.13 -18.37
N GLU A 256 -9.66 1.99 -17.75
CA GLU A 256 -10.98 1.38 -17.83
C GLU A 256 -12.05 2.19 -17.09
N LEU A 257 -11.74 2.77 -15.93
CA LEU A 257 -12.64 3.71 -15.24
C LEU A 257 -12.95 4.92 -16.10
N LYS A 258 -11.93 5.53 -16.71
CA LYS A 258 -12.09 6.68 -17.63
C LYS A 258 -12.95 6.30 -18.83
N ARG A 259 -12.77 5.09 -19.38
CA ARG A 259 -13.56 4.58 -20.50
C ARG A 259 -15.04 4.37 -20.12
N LEU A 260 -15.31 3.90 -18.90
CA LEU A 260 -16.66 3.62 -18.40
C LEU A 260 -17.39 4.86 -17.85
N ASN A 261 -16.67 5.90 -17.45
CA ASN A 261 -17.20 7.13 -16.84
C ASN A 261 -16.73 8.35 -17.66
N LYS A 262 -17.29 8.51 -18.86
CA LYS A 262 -16.88 9.56 -19.81
C LYS A 262 -17.46 10.94 -19.52
N ASP A 263 -18.39 11.04 -18.57
CA ASP A 263 -18.98 12.33 -18.21
C ASP A 263 -17.96 13.22 -17.49
N GLU A 264 -18.00 14.52 -17.74
CA GLU A 264 -17.02 15.49 -17.24
C GLU A 264 -16.99 15.64 -15.71
N LYS A 265 -18.03 15.14 -15.04
CA LYS A 265 -18.10 15.16 -13.57
C LYS A 265 -17.30 14.03 -12.94
N ALA A 266 -17.02 12.95 -13.67
CA ALA A 266 -16.31 11.80 -13.14
C ALA A 266 -14.92 12.20 -12.63
N ARG A 267 -14.63 11.87 -11.38
CA ARG A 267 -13.33 12.10 -10.75
C ARG A 267 -12.70 10.78 -10.31
N LEU A 268 -11.48 10.52 -10.75
CA LEU A 268 -10.72 9.32 -10.44
C LEU A 268 -9.63 9.66 -9.42
N HIS A 269 -9.80 9.15 -8.20
CA HIS A 269 -9.02 9.50 -7.04
C HIS A 269 -8.09 8.33 -6.64
N VAL A 270 -6.78 8.61 -6.54
CA VAL A 270 -5.77 7.64 -6.08
C VAL A 270 -5.22 8.09 -4.72
N ASP A 271 -5.43 7.31 -3.68
CA ASP A 271 -4.75 7.50 -2.38
C ASP A 271 -3.51 6.61 -2.29
N THR A 272 -2.39 7.15 -1.80
CA THR A 272 -1.10 6.46 -1.71
C THR A 272 -0.26 7.00 -0.54
N ASN A 273 0.62 6.16 0.00
CA ASN A 273 1.70 6.61 0.90
C ASN A 273 2.92 7.17 0.15
N ALA A 274 2.89 7.24 -1.18
CA ALA A 274 3.90 7.83 -2.05
C ALA A 274 5.33 7.23 -2.00
N VAL A 275 5.62 6.24 -1.14
CA VAL A 275 7.00 5.75 -0.91
C VAL A 275 7.60 4.97 -2.09
N VAL A 276 6.77 4.65 -3.08
CA VAL A 276 7.13 3.98 -4.34
C VAL A 276 6.71 4.82 -5.55
N LEU A 277 6.24 6.03 -5.31
CA LEU A 277 5.70 6.87 -6.37
C LEU A 277 6.83 7.69 -6.97
N THR A 278 7.00 7.56 -8.27
CA THR A 278 8.10 8.17 -8.99
C THR A 278 7.55 9.11 -10.06
N GLU A 279 8.36 10.05 -10.57
CA GLU A 279 7.89 11.10 -11.51
C GLU A 279 7.16 10.51 -12.74
N ASP A 280 7.78 9.53 -13.40
CA ASP A 280 7.19 8.83 -14.55
C ASP A 280 5.91 8.04 -14.21
N TYR A 281 5.76 7.62 -12.95
CA TYR A 281 4.56 6.94 -12.49
C TYR A 281 3.46 7.94 -12.22
N ILE A 282 3.78 9.09 -11.64
CA ILE A 282 2.85 10.23 -11.48
C ILE A 282 2.32 10.65 -12.86
N ASP A 283 3.23 10.82 -13.83
CA ASP A 283 2.86 11.13 -15.21
C ASP A 283 1.94 10.06 -15.79
N ALA A 284 2.28 8.78 -15.60
CA ALA A 284 1.45 7.68 -16.09
C ALA A 284 0.07 7.63 -15.44
N LEU A 285 -0.05 7.93 -14.13
CA LEU A 285 -1.34 7.99 -13.43
C LEU A 285 -2.23 9.09 -14.01
N TYR A 286 -1.67 10.29 -14.22
CA TYR A 286 -2.38 11.40 -14.86
C TYR A 286 -2.86 11.02 -16.27
N LEU A 287 -1.96 10.51 -17.11
CA LEU A 287 -2.28 10.08 -18.48
C LEU A 287 -3.33 8.95 -18.52
N ALA A 288 -3.30 8.05 -17.53
CA ALA A 288 -4.29 6.99 -17.39
C ALA A 288 -5.67 7.51 -16.97
N GLY A 289 -5.77 8.72 -16.43
CA GLY A 289 -7.03 9.39 -16.11
C GLY A 289 -7.21 9.81 -14.66
N ALA A 290 -6.19 9.68 -13.80
CA ALA A 290 -6.28 10.22 -12.44
C ALA A 290 -6.57 11.72 -12.48
N THR A 291 -7.60 12.15 -11.75
CA THR A 291 -7.98 13.56 -11.62
C THR A 291 -7.70 14.10 -10.22
N ASP A 292 -7.47 13.21 -9.25
CA ASP A 292 -7.19 13.57 -7.88
C ASP A 292 -6.22 12.57 -7.26
N ILE A 293 -5.32 13.05 -6.41
CA ILE A 293 -4.35 12.21 -5.72
C ILE A 293 -4.17 12.67 -4.28
N GLY A 294 -4.29 11.73 -3.36
CA GLY A 294 -3.95 11.88 -1.96
C GLY A 294 -2.62 11.20 -1.67
N ALA A 295 -1.63 11.95 -1.22
CA ALA A 295 -0.30 11.43 -0.95
C ALA A 295 0.10 11.74 0.50
N ASP A 296 0.32 10.70 1.30
CA ASP A 296 0.76 10.88 2.68
C ASP A 296 2.28 11.06 2.77
N VAL A 297 2.75 11.96 3.65
CA VAL A 297 4.13 11.99 4.13
C VAL A 297 4.22 11.28 5.48
N LYS A 298 5.13 10.32 5.65
CA LYS A 298 5.23 9.52 6.90
C LYS A 298 6.31 10.04 7.86
N GLY A 299 6.83 11.23 7.62
CA GLY A 299 7.81 11.93 8.47
C GLY A 299 8.79 12.73 7.62
N LEU A 300 9.49 13.68 8.24
CA LEU A 300 10.62 14.37 7.63
C LEU A 300 11.94 13.72 8.04
N GLU A 301 12.03 13.34 9.31
CA GLU A 301 13.21 12.71 9.90
C GLU A 301 13.16 11.19 9.72
N LEU A 302 14.32 10.59 9.45
CA LEU A 302 14.41 9.13 9.24
C LEU A 302 13.94 8.34 10.48
N GLY A 303 14.21 8.84 11.69
CA GLY A 303 13.76 8.20 12.93
C GLY A 303 12.23 8.16 13.02
N THR A 304 11.58 9.29 12.77
CA THR A 304 10.13 9.43 12.75
C THR A 304 9.51 8.56 11.66
N PHE A 305 10.05 8.58 10.45
CA PHE A 305 9.61 7.72 9.36
C PHE A 305 9.69 6.23 9.73
N VAL A 306 10.80 5.77 10.32
CA VAL A 306 10.93 4.38 10.79
C VAL A 306 9.90 4.05 11.88
N GLY A 307 9.67 4.97 12.83
CA GLY A 307 8.69 4.81 13.91
C GLY A 307 7.25 4.68 13.40
N ILE A 308 6.87 5.51 12.44
CA ILE A 308 5.53 5.52 11.82
C ILE A 308 5.35 4.33 10.87
N THR A 309 6.36 4.01 10.06
CA THR A 309 6.25 3.01 8.99
C THR A 309 6.59 1.60 9.42
N GLY A 310 7.31 1.40 10.52
CA GLY A 310 7.75 0.09 11.00
C GLY A 310 8.81 -0.59 10.13
N ILE A 311 9.43 0.12 9.16
CA ILE A 311 10.50 -0.42 8.33
C ILE A 311 11.80 -0.49 9.13
N LYS A 312 12.23 -1.71 9.46
CA LYS A 312 13.42 -1.95 10.30
C LYS A 312 14.75 -1.74 9.56
N ASP A 313 14.77 -2.00 8.25
CA ASP A 313 15.95 -1.77 7.42
C ASP A 313 16.12 -0.27 7.17
N ARG A 314 17.13 0.34 7.78
CA ARG A 314 17.36 1.79 7.70
C ARG A 314 17.74 2.25 6.29
N GLY A 315 18.40 1.41 5.49
CA GLY A 315 18.77 1.72 4.11
C GLY A 315 17.54 1.78 3.21
N LEU A 316 16.64 0.80 3.34
CA LEU A 316 15.34 0.80 2.68
C LEU A 316 14.48 1.97 3.16
N ALA A 317 14.38 2.19 4.47
CA ALA A 317 13.60 3.30 5.03
C ALA A 317 14.05 4.65 4.48
N LYS A 318 15.36 4.89 4.37
CA LYS A 318 15.90 6.13 3.79
C LYS A 318 15.52 6.27 2.31
N LYS A 319 15.66 5.20 1.51
CA LYS A 319 15.26 5.21 0.09
C LYS A 319 13.77 5.50 -0.10
N LEU A 320 12.92 4.89 0.73
CA LEU A 320 11.46 5.11 0.71
C LEU A 320 11.08 6.54 1.11
N LEU A 321 11.68 7.07 2.18
CA LEU A 321 11.52 8.46 2.61
C LEU A 321 11.96 9.45 1.51
N ASP A 322 13.12 9.22 0.90
CA ASP A 322 13.62 10.09 -0.17
C ASP A 322 12.73 10.04 -1.42
N THR A 323 12.14 8.88 -1.72
CA THR A 323 11.18 8.71 -2.82
C THR A 323 9.88 9.44 -2.52
N GLU A 324 9.32 9.26 -1.32
CA GLU A 324 8.11 9.94 -0.84
C GLU A 324 8.23 11.46 -1.02
N TRP A 325 9.29 12.08 -0.46
CA TRP A 325 9.46 13.53 -0.56
C TRP A 325 9.72 14.04 -1.97
N LYS A 326 10.37 13.25 -2.84
CA LYS A 326 10.49 13.59 -4.27
C LYS A 326 9.14 13.55 -4.96
N ALA A 327 8.32 12.54 -4.67
CA ALA A 327 6.98 12.41 -5.23
C ALA A 327 6.08 13.58 -4.83
N ILE A 328 6.07 13.95 -3.54
CA ILE A 328 5.30 15.10 -3.03
C ILE A 328 5.73 16.38 -3.74
N LYS A 329 7.04 16.65 -3.81
CA LYS A 329 7.54 17.84 -4.52
C LYS A 329 7.06 17.87 -5.97
N TYR A 330 7.25 16.76 -6.69
CA TYR A 330 6.89 16.68 -8.10
C TYR A 330 5.38 16.86 -8.33
N LEU A 331 4.54 16.25 -7.49
CA LEU A 331 3.08 16.44 -7.51
C LEU A 331 2.69 17.90 -7.32
N VAL A 332 3.24 18.54 -6.29
CA VAL A 332 2.89 19.92 -5.95
C VAL A 332 3.30 20.88 -7.06
N GLU A 333 4.54 20.79 -7.54
CA GLU A 333 5.10 21.74 -8.51
C GLU A 333 4.56 21.54 -9.93
N ASN A 334 4.20 20.31 -10.33
CA ASN A 334 3.93 19.97 -11.74
C ASN A 334 2.48 19.56 -12.02
N TYR A 335 1.67 19.31 -10.99
CA TYR A 335 0.33 18.72 -11.16
C TYR A 335 -0.79 19.41 -10.41
N SER A 336 -0.51 20.35 -9.49
CA SER A 336 -1.56 21.08 -8.75
C SER A 336 -2.50 21.90 -9.64
N ASP A 337 -2.09 22.25 -10.86
CA ASP A 337 -2.88 22.93 -11.88
C ASP A 337 -3.66 21.97 -12.80
N LYS A 338 -3.30 20.68 -12.81
CA LYS A 338 -3.83 19.66 -13.73
C LYS A 338 -4.74 18.64 -13.05
N MET A 339 -4.51 18.38 -11.77
CA MET A 339 -5.28 17.46 -10.94
C MET A 339 -5.36 18.01 -9.52
N PHE A 340 -6.34 17.54 -8.75
CA PHE A 340 -6.39 17.89 -7.34
C PHE A 340 -5.33 17.13 -6.56
N VAL A 341 -4.48 17.84 -5.81
CA VAL A 341 -3.42 17.25 -4.97
C VAL A 341 -3.73 17.55 -3.51
N GLY A 342 -3.80 16.50 -2.70
CA GLY A 342 -3.87 16.60 -1.23
C GLY A 342 -2.70 15.90 -0.57
N ILE A 343 -2.15 16.49 0.49
CA ILE A 343 -1.04 15.93 1.27
C ILE A 343 -1.52 15.55 2.67
N GLY A 344 -1.26 14.31 3.07
CA GLY A 344 -1.64 13.80 4.39
C GLY A 344 -0.45 13.79 5.34
N ILE A 345 -0.61 14.33 6.55
CA ILE A 345 0.41 14.31 7.59
C ILE A 345 -0.13 13.55 8.80
N PRO A 346 0.44 12.40 9.19
CA PRO A 346 0.02 11.69 10.39
C PRO A 346 0.41 12.50 11.63
N TYR A 347 -0.49 12.61 12.59
CA TYR A 347 -0.19 13.20 13.89
C TYR A 347 -0.61 12.29 15.05
N ASN A 348 0.34 12.07 15.94
CA ASN A 348 0.16 11.62 17.30
C ASN A 348 1.41 12.04 18.08
N GLU A 349 1.23 12.58 19.29
CA GLU A 349 2.35 13.05 20.12
C GLU A 349 3.41 11.95 20.39
N ALA A 350 3.01 10.67 20.39
CA ALA A 350 3.90 9.53 20.57
C ALA A 350 4.67 9.11 19.30
N LEU A 351 4.41 9.75 18.16
CA LEU A 351 4.99 9.39 16.85
C LEU A 351 5.77 10.51 16.19
N ILE A 352 5.31 11.76 16.31
CA ILE A 352 5.91 12.91 15.65
C ILE A 352 5.78 14.17 16.52
N SER A 353 6.84 14.96 16.59
CA SER A 353 6.85 16.20 17.38
C SER A 353 6.20 17.35 16.60
N LEU A 354 5.69 18.35 17.33
CA LEU A 354 5.17 19.56 16.70
C LEU A 354 6.26 20.34 15.93
N ASP A 355 7.51 20.29 16.39
CA ASP A 355 8.64 20.88 15.67
C ASP A 355 8.85 20.23 14.30
N GLU A 356 8.67 18.91 14.20
CA GLU A 356 8.76 18.21 12.92
C GLU A 356 7.53 18.52 12.05
N ILE A 357 6.32 18.61 12.64
CA ILE A 357 5.12 19.07 11.93
C ILE A 357 5.33 20.46 11.33
N TYR A 358 5.91 21.41 12.08
CA TYR A 358 6.23 22.74 11.58
C TYR A 358 7.17 22.68 10.37
N LYS A 359 8.26 21.90 10.46
CA LYS A 359 9.24 21.74 9.36
C LYS A 359 8.64 21.05 8.13
N ILE A 360 7.75 20.08 8.32
CA ILE A 360 6.98 19.47 7.23
C ILE A 360 6.14 20.55 6.54
N GLY A 361 5.43 21.36 7.33
CA GLY A 361 4.60 22.45 6.82
C GLY A 361 5.41 23.51 6.07
N GLU A 362 6.53 23.97 6.63
CA GLU A 362 7.44 24.95 6.03
C GLU A 362 7.97 24.45 4.68
N ARG A 363 8.37 23.17 4.63
CA ARG A 363 8.86 22.54 3.40
C ARG A 363 7.79 22.48 2.31
N ILE A 364 6.55 22.13 2.66
CA ILE A 364 5.43 22.07 1.70
C ILE A 364 5.03 23.48 1.26
N ALA A 365 4.92 24.43 2.20
CA ALA A 365 4.59 25.82 1.92
C ALA A 365 5.62 26.48 0.99
N GLY A 366 6.89 26.08 1.08
CA GLY A 366 7.95 26.49 0.15
C GLY A 366 7.73 26.06 -1.30
N TRP A 367 6.89 25.06 -1.57
CA TRP A 367 6.47 24.66 -2.93
C TRP A 367 5.12 25.24 -3.32
N SER A 368 4.13 25.12 -2.42
CA SER A 368 2.81 25.70 -2.62
C SER A 368 2.12 25.92 -1.27
N PRO A 369 1.88 27.17 -0.85
CA PRO A 369 1.12 27.46 0.36
C PRO A 369 -0.37 27.12 0.22
N GLU A 370 -0.88 26.98 -1.01
CA GLU A 370 -2.30 26.74 -1.31
C GLU A 370 -2.67 25.26 -1.38
N VAL A 371 -1.68 24.36 -1.46
CA VAL A 371 -1.97 22.93 -1.54
C VAL A 371 -2.71 22.47 -0.29
N GLN A 372 -3.72 21.62 -0.47
CA GLN A 372 -4.47 21.09 0.66
C GLN A 372 -3.56 20.18 1.50
N VAL A 373 -3.40 20.53 2.77
CA VAL A 373 -2.71 19.70 3.77
C VAL A 373 -3.72 19.20 4.79
N CYS A 374 -3.76 17.89 5.02
CA CYS A 374 -4.65 17.24 5.97
C CYS A 374 -3.84 16.56 7.08
N ALA A 375 -3.90 17.07 8.31
CA ALA A 375 -3.38 16.37 9.47
C ALA A 375 -4.35 15.24 9.89
N LEU A 376 -3.84 14.02 10.03
CA LEU A 376 -4.59 12.80 10.32
C LEU A 376 -4.39 12.40 11.79
N ASP A 377 -5.47 12.20 12.54
CA ASP A 377 -5.42 11.80 13.96
C ASP A 377 -5.04 10.32 14.11
N TYR A 378 -3.74 10.02 14.09
CA TYR A 378 -3.26 8.67 14.32
C TYR A 378 -3.67 8.21 15.72
N ARG A 379 -4.36 7.07 15.79
CA ARG A 379 -5.08 6.59 16.98
C ARG A 379 -4.73 5.14 17.30
N PRO A 380 -5.08 4.65 18.49
CA PRO A 380 -4.83 3.26 18.89
C PRO A 380 -5.38 2.29 17.87
N MET A 381 -4.49 1.54 17.24
CA MET A 381 -4.85 0.64 16.16
C MET A 381 -3.77 -0.40 15.93
N PHE A 382 -4.19 -1.57 15.45
CA PHE A 382 -3.33 -2.69 15.08
C PHE A 382 -2.37 -3.12 16.21
N ARG A 383 -1.09 -2.73 16.13
CA ARG A 383 -0.05 -3.08 17.11
C ARG A 383 0.21 -1.99 18.13
N ARG A 384 -0.16 -0.74 17.84
CA ARG A 384 0.02 0.41 18.75
C ARG A 384 -1.26 0.72 19.47
N MET A 385 -1.69 -0.21 20.32
CA MET A 385 -2.84 -0.01 21.21
C MET A 385 -2.46 0.76 22.49
N ASP A 386 -1.17 1.04 22.68
CA ASP A 386 -0.56 1.76 23.81
C ASP A 386 -0.66 3.28 23.73
N ILE A 387 -0.93 3.84 22.54
CA ILE A 387 -0.99 5.30 22.36
C ILE A 387 -2.36 5.86 22.78
N ARG A 388 -2.47 7.18 22.84
CA ARG A 388 -3.74 7.90 23.04
C ARG A 388 -4.21 8.47 21.71
N LYS A 389 -5.52 8.46 21.45
CA LYS A 389 -6.07 9.19 20.29
C LYS A 389 -5.91 10.71 20.53
N PRO A 390 -5.40 11.50 19.58
CA PRO A 390 -5.37 12.96 19.69
C PRO A 390 -6.77 13.53 19.95
N THR A 391 -6.85 14.46 20.90
CA THR A 391 -8.08 15.21 21.19
C THR A 391 -8.35 16.28 20.15
N TYR A 392 -9.54 16.88 20.19
CA TYR A 392 -9.83 18.05 19.38
C TYR A 392 -8.82 19.19 19.61
N GLU A 393 -8.45 19.46 20.86
CA GLU A 393 -7.49 20.49 21.25
C GLU A 393 -6.09 20.19 20.70
N ASP A 394 -5.66 18.92 20.75
CA ASP A 394 -4.39 18.49 20.17
C ASP A 394 -4.37 18.80 18.66
N MET A 395 -5.43 18.43 17.94
CA MET A 395 -5.52 18.64 16.50
C MET A 395 -5.71 20.12 16.11
N HIS A 396 -6.35 20.92 16.96
CA HIS A 396 -6.43 22.37 16.80
C HIS A 396 -5.04 23.01 16.96
N LYS A 397 -4.22 22.55 17.92
CA LYS A 397 -2.84 22.99 18.06
C LYS A 397 -2.00 22.63 16.82
N VAL A 398 -2.15 21.41 16.30
CA VAL A 398 -1.49 20.97 15.06
C VAL A 398 -1.86 21.87 13.87
N LYS A 399 -3.14 22.27 13.75
CA LYS A 399 -3.59 23.21 12.72
C LYS A 399 -2.83 24.53 12.81
N GLY A 400 -2.76 25.12 14.01
CA GLY A 400 -2.04 26.37 14.24
C GLY A 400 -0.57 26.27 13.83
N VAL A 401 0.12 25.19 14.21
CA VAL A 401 1.52 24.95 13.83
C VAL A 401 1.71 24.87 12.30
N LEU A 402 0.81 24.17 11.61
CA LEU A 402 0.86 24.06 10.15
C LEU A 402 0.56 25.41 9.47
N GLU A 403 -0.35 26.21 9.99
CA GLU A 403 -0.64 27.55 9.47
C GLU A 403 0.51 28.54 9.72
N GLU A 404 1.12 28.50 10.91
CA GLU A 404 2.31 29.28 11.25
C GLU A 404 3.52 28.96 10.37
N SER A 405 3.56 27.76 9.77
CA SER A 405 4.60 27.36 8.81
C SER A 405 4.42 27.96 7.41
N GLY A 406 3.30 28.66 7.16
CA GLY A 406 3.00 29.35 5.90
C GLY A 406 1.95 28.65 5.01
N LEU A 407 1.39 27.52 5.44
CA LEU A 407 0.29 26.86 4.73
C LEU A 407 -1.04 27.61 4.92
N ARG A 408 -1.82 27.70 3.85
CA ARG A 408 -3.12 28.42 3.83
C ARG A 408 -4.35 27.51 3.72
N CYS A 409 -4.17 26.27 3.27
CA CYS A 409 -5.26 25.29 3.14
C CYS A 409 -5.04 24.07 4.07
N VAL A 410 -5.20 24.28 5.39
CA VAL A 410 -4.98 23.22 6.39
C VAL A 410 -6.31 22.65 6.89
N ILE A 411 -6.41 21.31 6.90
CA ILE A 411 -7.50 20.55 7.50
C ILE A 411 -6.91 19.66 8.59
N CYS A 412 -7.65 19.46 9.68
CA CYS A 412 -7.31 18.45 10.68
C CYS A 412 -8.48 17.47 10.88
N GLN A 413 -8.23 16.18 10.84
CA GLN A 413 -9.19 15.16 11.26
C GLN A 413 -9.35 15.19 12.79
N THR A 414 -10.58 15.07 13.28
CA THR A 414 -10.87 15.07 14.72
C THR A 414 -11.93 14.03 15.06
N GLU A 415 -12.15 13.78 16.35
CA GLU A 415 -13.24 12.91 16.80
C GLU A 415 -14.64 13.41 16.47
N PHE A 416 -14.79 14.71 16.21
CA PHE A 416 -16.05 15.35 15.82
C PHE A 416 -16.18 15.54 14.30
N GLY A 417 -15.24 15.02 13.51
CA GLY A 417 -15.19 15.16 12.06
C GLY A 417 -13.89 15.82 11.63
N ARG A 418 -13.91 17.13 11.37
CA ARG A 418 -12.73 17.87 10.91
C ARG A 418 -12.77 19.35 11.26
N ILE A 419 -11.58 19.93 11.37
CA ILE A 419 -11.36 21.38 11.33
C ILE A 419 -11.00 21.73 9.88
N GLY A 420 -11.71 22.67 9.26
CA GLY A 420 -11.43 23.11 7.89
C GLY A 420 -10.48 24.32 7.83
N PRO A 421 -10.09 24.75 6.62
CA PRO A 421 -9.30 25.97 6.42
C PRO A 421 -10.00 27.21 6.96
#